data_AF-A0AAF0GS40-F1
#
_entry.id   AF-A0AAF0GS40-F1
#
_cell.length_a   1.000
_cell.length_b   1.000
_cell.length_c   1.000
_cell.angle_alpha   90.00
_cell.angle_beta   90.00
_cell.angle_gamma   90.00
#
_symmetry.space_group_name_H-M   'P 1'
#
loop_
_entity.id
_entity.type
_entity.pdbx_description
1 polymer ?
#
loop_
_entity_poly.entity_id
_entity_poly.type
_entity_poly.pdbx_seq_one_letter_code
_entity_poly.pdbx_strand_id
1 'polypeptide(L)'
;MTNNWGKELVKLADNQVHNDDMYRFIQAEMKRVIANGGNASDEDCGELFKYFAITTLYCQFQKGLIEAPVIDWLLGPEEFIELDELKEMKQ
;
A
#
# COMPACT_ATOMS: atom_id res chain seq x y z
N MET A 1 14.17 0.64 11.31
CA MET A 1 14.38 1.76 10.36
C MET A 1 13.04 2.43 10.17
N THR A 2 12.97 3.76 10.19
CA THR A 2 11.72 4.49 9.89
C THR A 2 11.54 4.56 8.38
N ASN A 3 10.50 3.93 7.85
CA ASN A 3 10.20 3.98 6.42
C ASN A 3 9.68 5.36 6.03
N ASN A 4 9.90 5.79 4.79
CA ASN A 4 9.20 6.93 4.23
C ASN A 4 8.05 6.38 3.38
N TRP A 5 6.83 6.40 3.92
CA TRP A 5 5.68 5.74 3.31
C TRP A 5 5.27 6.33 1.97
N GLY A 6 5.55 7.62 1.74
CA GLY A 6 5.37 8.24 0.43
C GLY A 6 6.32 7.68 -0.64
N LYS A 7 7.55 7.31 -0.27
CA LYS A 7 8.48 6.64 -1.19
C LYS A 7 8.08 5.21 -1.46
N GLU A 8 7.67 4.47 -0.42
CA GLU A 8 7.20 3.08 -0.59
C GLU A 8 5.92 3.03 -1.43
N LEU A 9 5.02 4.02 -1.28
CA LEU A 9 3.83 4.17 -2.14
C LEU A 9 4.22 4.29 -3.62
N VAL A 10 5.18 5.16 -3.94
CA VAL A 10 5.65 5.37 -5.32
C VAL A 10 6.31 4.10 -5.84
N LYS A 11 7.22 3.49 -5.07
CA LYS A 11 7.88 2.23 -5.43
C LYS A 11 6.86 1.13 -5.72
N LEU A 12 5.84 0.97 -4.88
CA LEU A 12 4.81 -0.04 -5.09
C LEU A 12 4.00 0.23 -6.37
N ALA A 13 3.58 1.48 -6.58
CA ALA A 13 2.82 1.88 -7.77
C ALA A 13 3.61 1.67 -9.08
N ASP A 14 4.92 1.93 -9.07
CA ASP A 14 5.79 1.74 -10.24
C ASP A 14 5.95 0.26 -10.63
N ASN A 15 5.84 -0.66 -9.67
CA ASN A 15 6.10 -2.08 -9.89
C ASN A 15 4.83 -2.94 -9.99
N GLN A 16 3.68 -2.43 -9.56
CA GLN A 16 2.46 -3.24 -9.42
C GLN A 16 1.31 -2.69 -10.25
N VAL A 17 0.52 -3.57 -10.85
CA VAL A 17 -0.76 -3.19 -11.46
C VAL A 17 -1.71 -2.75 -10.36
N HIS A 18 -2.15 -1.50 -10.39
CA HIS A 18 -2.97 -0.89 -9.34
C HIS A 18 -4.11 -0.06 -9.95
N ASN A 19 -4.91 0.59 -9.10
CA ASN A 19 -5.94 1.53 -9.51
C ASN A 19 -5.40 2.98 -9.39
N ASP A 20 -5.32 3.70 -10.51
CA ASP A 20 -4.75 5.05 -10.57
C ASP A 20 -5.50 6.08 -9.71
N ASP A 21 -6.83 5.96 -9.59
CA ASP A 21 -7.63 6.87 -8.76
C ASP A 21 -7.31 6.65 -7.28
N MET A 22 -7.15 5.40 -6.87
CA MET A 22 -6.72 5.07 -5.51
C MET A 22 -5.31 5.55 -5.21
N TYR A 23 -4.37 5.39 -6.14
CA TYR A 23 -3.02 5.93 -6.00
C TYR A 23 -3.04 7.46 -5.80
N ARG A 24 -3.76 8.19 -6.65
CA ARG A 24 -3.90 9.65 -6.55
C ARG A 24 -4.55 10.08 -5.25
N PHE A 25 -5.61 9.39 -4.83
CA PHE A 25 -6.29 9.65 -3.57
C PHE A 25 -5.36 9.49 -2.37
N ILE A 26 -4.66 8.35 -2.27
CA ILE A 26 -3.75 8.08 -1.16
C ILE A 26 -2.57 9.04 -1.13
N GLN A 27 -2.00 9.36 -2.30
CA GLN A 27 -0.95 10.36 -2.39
C GLN A 27 -1.43 11.74 -1.91
N ALA A 28 -2.66 12.13 -2.20
CA ALA A 28 -3.24 13.39 -1.72
C ALA A 28 -3.47 13.37 -0.20
N GLU A 29 -3.96 12.26 0.34
CA GLU A 29 -4.18 12.11 1.79
C GLU A 29 -2.86 12.15 2.57
N MET A 30 -1.80 11.49 2.10
CA MET A 30 -0.46 11.57 2.73
C MET A 30 0.08 13.01 2.69
N LYS A 31 -0.08 13.72 1.55
CA LYS A 31 0.29 15.13 1.45
C LYS A 31 -0.48 15.99 2.45
N ARG A 32 -1.76 15.70 2.68
CA ARG A 32 -2.60 16.40 3.66
C ARG A 32 -2.13 16.13 5.10
N VAL A 33 -1.78 14.89 5.45
CA VAL A 33 -1.21 14.54 6.76
C VAL A 33 0.06 15.36 7.03
N ILE A 34 0.98 15.39 6.06
CA ILE A 34 2.23 16.15 6.18
C ILE A 34 1.96 17.66 6.27
N ALA A 35 1.04 18.20 5.46
CA ALA A 35 0.68 19.61 5.49
C ALA A 35 0.08 20.05 6.85
N ASN A 36 -0.55 19.13 7.57
CA ASN A 36 -1.12 19.37 8.89
C ASN A 36 -0.13 19.11 10.05
N GLY A 37 1.17 18.98 9.75
CA GLY A 37 2.23 18.84 10.75
C GLY A 37 2.63 17.41 11.07
N GLY A 38 2.08 16.41 10.38
CA GLY A 38 2.54 15.03 10.48
C GLY A 38 3.83 14.75 9.70
N ASN A 39 4.35 13.54 9.82
CA ASN A 39 5.56 13.08 9.13
C ASN A 39 5.26 11.93 8.15
N ALA A 40 6.02 11.87 7.05
CA ALA A 40 5.95 10.79 6.07
C ALA A 40 6.38 9.41 6.64
N SER A 41 6.96 9.37 7.84
CA SER A 41 7.33 8.16 8.57
C SER A 41 6.39 7.78 9.71
N ASP A 42 5.35 8.58 9.94
CA ASP A 42 4.39 8.32 11.02
C ASP A 42 3.37 7.24 10.65
N GLU A 43 2.71 6.70 11.67
CA GLU A 43 1.69 5.67 11.59
C GLU A 43 0.55 6.03 10.62
N ASP A 44 0.08 7.28 10.62
CA ASP A 44 -0.97 7.75 9.70
C ASP A 44 -0.59 7.54 8.22
N CYS A 45 0.66 7.84 7.86
CA CYS A 45 1.14 7.58 6.51
C CYS A 45 1.37 6.08 6.26
N GLY A 46 1.76 5.32 7.28
CA GLY A 46 1.88 3.87 7.21
C GLY A 46 0.54 3.20 6.88
N GLU A 47 -0.52 3.54 7.61
CA GLU A 47 -1.85 2.98 7.38
C GLU A 47 -2.41 3.37 6.00
N LEU A 48 -2.14 4.59 5.53
CA LEU A 48 -2.48 5.00 4.16
C LEU A 48 -1.75 4.15 3.12
N PHE A 49 -0.46 3.84 3.33
CA PHE A 49 0.30 2.95 2.45
C PHE A 49 -0.28 1.52 2.45
N LYS A 50 -0.53 0.95 3.63
CA LYS A 50 -1.16 -0.38 3.78
C LYS A 50 -2.49 -0.46 3.03
N TYR A 51 -3.32 0.56 3.16
CA TYR A 51 -4.59 0.61 2.45
C TYR A 51 -4.40 0.61 0.92
N PHE A 52 -3.40 1.33 0.40
CA PHE A 52 -3.05 1.27 -1.02
C PHE A 52 -2.55 -0.13 -1.44
N ALA A 53 -1.72 -0.79 -0.64
CA ALA A 53 -1.23 -2.13 -0.95
C ALA A 53 -2.37 -3.16 -1.01
N ILE A 54 -3.31 -3.12 -0.06
CA ILE A 54 -4.48 -4.00 -0.01
C ILE A 54 -5.39 -3.76 -1.22
N THR A 55 -5.67 -2.50 -1.56
CA THR A 55 -6.50 -2.17 -2.74
C THR A 55 -5.80 -2.55 -4.05
N THR A 56 -4.47 -2.53 -4.08
CA THR A 56 -3.67 -3.04 -5.20
C THR A 56 -3.86 -4.54 -5.39
N LEU A 57 -3.77 -5.34 -4.32
CA LEU A 57 -4.07 -6.79 -4.38
C LEU A 57 -5.49 -7.05 -4.88
N TYR A 58 -6.47 -6.32 -4.37
CA TYR A 58 -7.86 -6.46 -4.80
C TYR A 58 -8.05 -6.11 -6.29
N CYS A 59 -7.40 -5.05 -6.77
CA CYS A 59 -7.40 -4.67 -8.20
C CYS A 59 -6.83 -5.79 -9.09
N GLN A 60 -5.73 -6.40 -8.66
CA GLN A 60 -5.10 -7.51 -9.40
C GLN A 60 -5.99 -8.75 -9.43
N PHE A 61 -6.65 -9.09 -8.32
CA PHE A 61 -7.64 -10.17 -8.25
C PHE A 61 -8.81 -9.92 -9.20
N GLN A 62 -9.40 -8.71 -9.19
CA GLN A 62 -10.49 -8.35 -10.09
C GLN A 62 -10.11 -8.44 -11.58
N LYS A 63 -8.83 -8.21 -11.89
CA LYS A 63 -8.28 -8.34 -13.25
C LYS A 63 -7.86 -9.77 -13.60
N GLY A 64 -7.99 -10.73 -12.69
CA GLY A 64 -7.58 -12.13 -12.88
C GLY A 64 -6.06 -12.33 -12.96
N LEU A 65 -5.28 -11.39 -12.42
CA LEU A 65 -3.81 -11.48 -12.40
C LEU A 65 -3.29 -12.35 -11.25
N ILE A 66 -4.08 -12.46 -10.18
CA ILE A 66 -3.79 -13.29 -9.00
C ILE A 66 -5.06 -14.01 -8.55
N GLU A 67 -4.89 -15.08 -7.76
CA GLU A 67 -5.98 -15.70 -7.00
C GLU A 67 -6.47 -14.77 -5.87
N ALA A 68 -7.60 -15.11 -5.23
CA ALA A 68 -8.17 -14.28 -4.17
C ALA A 68 -7.16 -14.12 -3.00
N PRO A 69 -6.72 -12.90 -2.68
CA PRO A 69 -5.75 -12.69 -1.62
C PRO A 69 -6.38 -12.92 -0.23
N VAL A 70 -5.69 -13.64 0.64
CA VAL A 70 -6.04 -13.72 2.07
C VAL A 70 -5.29 -12.61 2.79
N ILE A 71 -6.03 -11.59 3.23
CA ILE A 71 -5.45 -10.38 3.84
C ILE A 71 -5.71 -10.43 5.35
N ASP A 72 -4.63 -10.51 6.13
CA ASP A 72 -4.69 -10.27 7.57
C ASP A 72 -4.57 -8.76 7.85
N TRP A 73 -5.67 -8.19 8.31
CA TRP A 73 -5.77 -6.76 8.63
C TRP A 73 -4.96 -6.35 9.86
N LEU A 74 -4.49 -7.31 10.67
CA LEU A 74 -3.66 -7.06 11.84
C LEU A 74 -2.19 -6.83 11.50
N LEU A 75 -1.76 -7.18 10.28
CA LEU A 75 -0.39 -6.94 9.82
C LEU A 75 -0.10 -5.43 9.73
N GLY A 76 1.11 -5.04 10.11
CA GLY A 76 1.58 -3.67 9.97
C GLY A 76 1.86 -3.31 8.50
N PRO A 77 1.98 -2.02 8.17
CA PRO A 77 2.29 -1.57 6.82
C PRO A 77 3.63 -2.10 6.27
N GLU A 78 4.60 -2.41 7.14
CA GLU A 78 5.90 -2.96 6.76
C GLU A 78 5.79 -4.30 6.02
N GLU A 79 4.83 -5.13 6.40
CA GLU A 79 4.60 -6.45 5.80
C GLU A 79 4.12 -6.35 4.35
N PHE A 80 3.65 -5.17 3.93
CA PHE A 80 3.13 -4.92 2.58
C PHE A 80 4.15 -4.23 1.65
N ILE A 81 5.39 -4.00 2.10
CA ILE A 81 6.44 -3.38 1.27
C ILE A 81 6.83 -4.29 0.10
N GLU A 82 6.97 -5.59 0.36
CA GLU A 82 7.31 -6.60 -0.65
C GLU A 82 6.06 -7.43 -0.99
N LEU A 83 5.11 -6.77 -1.66
CA LEU A 83 3.77 -7.32 -1.95
C LEU A 83 3.78 -8.66 -2.72
N ASP A 84 4.83 -8.93 -3.49
CA ASP A 84 4.96 -10.18 -4.24
C ASP A 84 5.18 -11.38 -3.30
N GLU A 85 5.87 -11.21 -2.17
CA GLU A 85 6.04 -12.28 -1.17
C GLU A 85 4.68 -12.67 -0.56
N LEU A 86 3.77 -11.70 -0.38
CA LEU A 86 2.42 -11.95 0.12
C LEU A 86 1.53 -12.71 -0.87
N LYS A 87 1.78 -12.60 -2.18
CA LYS A 87 1.04 -13.38 -3.20
C LYS A 87 1.44 -14.84 -3.22
N GLU A 88 2.68 -15.12 -2.83
CA GLU A 88 3.27 -16.47 -2.81
C GLU A 88 3.04 -17.22 -1.50
N MET A 89 2.54 -16.55 -0.45
CA MET A 89 2.03 -17.19 0.77
C MET A 89 0.73 -17.97 0.50
N LYS A 90 0.83 -18.99 -0.36
CA LYS A 90 -0.08 -20.13 -0.40
C LYS A 90 0.09 -20.91 0.90
N GLN A 91 -0.97 -20.98 1.70
CA GLN A 91 -1.10 -22.04 2.71
C GLN A 91 -1.40 -23.37 2.01
#